data_AF-A0A2V5TG75-F1
#
_entry.id   AF-A0A2V5TG75-F1
#
_cell.length_a   1.000
_cell.length_b   1.000
_cell.length_c   1.000
_cell.angle_alpha   90.00
_cell.angle_beta   90.00
_cell.angle_gamma   90.00
#
_symmetry.space_group_name_H-M   'P 1'
#
loop_
_entity.id
_entity.type
_entity.pdbx_description
1 polymer ?
#
loop_
_entity_poly.entity_id
_entity_poly.type
_entity_poly.pdbx_seq_one_letter_code
_entity_poly.pdbx_strand_id
1 'polypeptide(L)' 'MHEHLPALAAKIAAVLSNKPEYFVTQPAELRILRGMSEAEIRDFAASHCWRVVRRLGGRQIEFYNDASQGSEVQL' A
#
# COMPACT_ATOMS: atom_id res chain seq x y z
N MET A 1 -14.26 10.91 -5.49
CA MET A 1 -13.11 11.07 -4.57
C MET A 1 -13.28 10.07 -3.45
N HIS A 2 -12.29 9.23 -3.17
CA HIS A 2 -12.38 8.19 -2.14
C HIS A 2 -12.26 8.84 -0.76
N GLU A 3 -13.38 9.20 -0.13
CA GLU A 3 -13.43 9.99 1.13
C GLU A 3 -12.59 9.39 2.27
N HIS A 4 -12.43 8.07 2.30
CA HIS A 4 -11.68 7.36 3.33
C HIS A 4 -10.22 7.05 2.94
N LEU A 5 -9.80 7.39 1.72
CA LEU A 5 -8.44 7.12 1.23
C LEU A 5 -7.36 7.87 2.04
N PRO A 6 -7.54 9.15 2.43
CA PRO A 6 -6.57 9.83 3.29
C PRO A 6 -6.40 9.15 4.65
N ALA A 7 -7.50 8.68 5.26
CA ALA A 7 -7.45 7.97 6.54
C ALA A 7 -6.74 6.61 6.41
N LEU A 8 -7.00 5.89 5.31
CA LEU A 8 -6.30 4.65 4.99
C LEU A 8 -4.79 4.90 4.76
N ALA A 9 -4.43 5.96 4.04
CA ALA A 9 -3.04 6.35 3.82
C ALA A 9 -2.32 6.62 5.16
N ALA A 10 -2.92 7.39 6.05
CA ALA A 10 -2.36 7.67 7.37
C ALA A 10 -2.12 6.38 8.18
N LYS A 11 -3.06 5.43 8.11
CA LYS A 11 -2.92 4.13 8.77
C LYS A 11 -1.78 3.30 8.18
N ILE A 12 -1.71 3.19 6.85
CA ILE A 12 -0.64 2.47 6.15
C ILE A 12 0.72 3.07 6.52
N ALA A 13 0.84 4.40 6.44
CA ALA A 13 2.05 5.13 6.81
C ALA A 13 2.51 4.81 8.24
N ALA A 14 1.59 4.91 9.22
CA ALA A 14 1.90 4.64 10.61
C ALA A 14 2.42 3.22 10.85
N VAL A 15 1.87 2.23 10.12
CA VAL A 15 2.37 0.85 10.20
C VAL A 15 3.72 0.72 9.50
N LEU A 16 3.88 1.26 8.29
CA LEU A 16 5.10 1.14 7.50
C LEU A 16 6.30 1.91 8.08
N SER A 17 6.07 2.89 8.96
CA SER A 17 7.12 3.53 9.75
C SER A 17 7.75 2.60 10.79
N ASN A 18 7.06 1.52 11.18
CA ASN A 18 7.50 0.58 12.22
C ASN A 18 7.70 -0.85 11.71
N LYS A 19 7.14 -1.18 10.54
CA LYS A 19 7.13 -2.53 9.95
C LYS A 19 7.44 -2.45 8.46
N PRO A 20 8.04 -3.49 7.86
CA PRO A 20 8.34 -3.48 6.43
C PRO A 20 7.09 -3.57 5.54
N GLU A 21 5.96 -4.03 6.07
CA GLU A 21 4.77 -4.38 5.29
C GLU A 21 3.44 -4.08 6.00
N TYR A 22 2.40 -3.84 5.19
CA TYR A 22 1.01 -3.70 5.61
C TYR A 22 0.10 -4.55 4.70
N PHE A 23 -0.57 -5.53 5.30
CA PHE A 23 -1.56 -6.36 4.62
C PHE A 23 -2.96 -5.75 4.80
N VAL A 24 -3.64 -5.48 3.69
CA VAL A 24 -5.03 -5.01 3.73
C VAL A 24 -5.95 -6.21 3.98
N THR A 25 -6.33 -6.41 5.23
CA THR A 25 -7.18 -7.53 5.67
C THR A 25 -8.60 -7.12 6.02
N GLN A 26 -8.83 -5.83 6.27
CA GLN A 26 -10.14 -5.35 6.72
C GLN A 26 -11.08 -5.13 5.52
N PRO A 27 -12.33 -5.65 5.56
CA PRO A 27 -13.29 -5.47 4.45
C PRO A 27 -13.58 -4.01 4.08
N ALA A 28 -13.55 -3.09 5.06
CA ALA A 28 -13.74 -1.66 4.80
C ALA A 28 -12.60 -1.07 3.97
N GLU A 29 -11.35 -1.42 4.28
CA GLU A 29 -10.16 -0.97 3.55
C GLU A 29 -10.10 -1.56 2.15
N LEU A 30 -10.41 -2.86 2.02
CA LEU A 30 -10.54 -3.51 0.72
C LEU A 30 -11.61 -2.84 -0.13
N ARG A 31 -12.72 -2.37 0.45
CA ARG A 31 -13.78 -1.66 -0.30
C ARG A 31 -13.28 -0.32 -0.85
N ILE A 32 -12.47 0.42 -0.10
CA ILE A 32 -11.84 1.66 -0.57
C ILE A 32 -10.97 1.38 -1.80
N LEU A 33 -10.11 0.36 -1.72
CA LEU A 33 -9.16 0.03 -2.78
C LEU A 33 -9.82 -0.68 -3.98
N ARG A 34 -10.96 -1.37 -3.79
CA ARG A 34 -11.72 -2.00 -4.89
C ARG A 34 -12.33 -1.00 -5.87
N GLY A 35 -12.57 0.24 -5.44
CA GLY A 35 -13.01 1.32 -6.31
C GLY A 35 -11.91 1.84 -7.24
N MET A 36 -10.66 1.42 -7.03
CA MET A 36 -9.49 1.85 -7.76
C MET A 36 -9.04 0.78 -8.76
N SER A 37 -8.68 1.23 -9.96
CA SER A 37 -7.93 0.44 -10.92
C SER A 37 -6.55 0.05 -10.36
N GLU A 38 -5.91 -0.93 -11.00
CA GLU A 38 -4.56 -1.32 -10.60
C GLU A 38 -3.55 -0.18 -10.75
N ALA A 39 -3.68 0.64 -11.80
CA ALA A 39 -2.85 1.81 -12.02
C ALA A 39 -3.02 2.83 -10.89
N GLU A 40 -4.26 3.17 -10.53
CA GLU A 40 -4.53 4.10 -9.42
C GLU A 40 -3.96 3.60 -8.07
N ILE A 41 -4.01 2.30 -7.81
CA ILE A 41 -3.43 1.72 -6.59
C ILE A 41 -1.89 1.85 -6.60
N ARG A 42 -1.26 1.65 -7.76
CA ARG A 42 0.20 1.83 -7.91
C ARG A 42 0.59 3.30 -7.76
N ASP A 43 -0.14 4.22 -8.38
CA ASP A 43 0.11 5.66 -8.28
C ASP A 43 -0.09 6.16 -6.84
N PHE A 44 -1.12 5.67 -6.17
CA PHE A 44 -1.35 5.93 -4.75
C PHE A 44 -0.15 5.48 -3.90
N ALA A 45 0.32 4.23 -4.06
CA ALA A 45 1.49 3.74 -3.34
C ALA A 45 2.75 4.56 -3.64
N ALA A 46 3.00 4.86 -4.91
CA ALA A 46 4.17 5.62 -5.37
C ALA A 46 4.19 7.05 -4.78
N SER A 47 3.03 7.71 -4.68
CA SER A 47 2.92 9.05 -4.07
C SER A 47 3.34 9.11 -2.59
N HIS A 48 3.45 7.95 -1.93
CA HIS A 48 3.87 7.80 -0.55
C HIS A 48 5.22 7.08 -0.39
N CYS A 49 5.97 6.87 -1.48
CA CYS A 49 7.20 6.07 -1.48
C CYS A 49 6.99 4.63 -0.96
N TRP A 50 5.87 4.01 -1.34
CA TRP A 50 5.58 2.61 -1.05
C TRP A 50 5.55 1.78 -2.33
N ARG A 51 5.85 0.50 -2.19
CA ARG A 51 5.59 -0.51 -3.21
C ARG A 51 4.29 -1.23 -2.90
N VAL A 52 3.55 -1.66 -3.93
CA VAL A 52 2.28 -2.39 -3.75
C VAL A 52 2.25 -3.67 -4.58
N VAL A 53 1.65 -4.73 -4.02
CA VAL A 53 1.41 -6.01 -4.70
C VAL A 53 -0.07 -6.37 -4.62
N ARG A 54 -0.68 -6.70 -5.76
CA ARG A 54 -1.99 -7.35 -5.85
C ARG A 54 -1.80 -8.82 -6.22
N ARG A 55 -2.34 -9.73 -5.41
CA ARG A 55 -2.29 -11.18 -5.71
C ARG A 55 -3.42 -11.62 -6.64
N LEU A 56 -3.25 -12.81 -7.24
CA LEU A 56 -4.22 -13.43 -8.15
C LEU A 56 -5.64 -13.43 -7.56
N GLY A 57 -6.60 -12.97 -8.36
CA GLY A 57 -8.00 -12.80 -7.93
C GLY A 57 -8.30 -11.49 -7.19
N GLY A 58 -7.31 -10.60 -6.98
CA GLY A 58 -7.52 -9.24 -6.49
C GLY A 58 -8.03 -9.13 -5.05
N ARG A 59 -7.92 -10.21 -4.26
CA ARG A 59 -8.45 -10.30 -2.89
C ARG A 59 -7.47 -9.84 -1.82
N GLN A 60 -6.18 -9.80 -2.16
CA GLN A 60 -5.11 -9.42 -1.25
C GLN A 60 -4.31 -8.29 -1.87
N ILE A 61 -4.16 -7.22 -1.08
CA ILE A 61 -3.36 -6.04 -1.40
C ILE A 61 -2.35 -5.89 -0.26
N GLU A 62 -1.09 -5.75 -0.64
CA GLU A 62 0.04 -5.59 0.27
C GLU A 62 0.79 -4.32 -0.08
N PHE A 63 1.06 -3.48 0.92
CA PHE A 63 1.94 -2.32 0.80
C PHE A 63 3.25 -2.60 1.53
N TYR A 64 4.35 -2.15 0.97
CA TYR A 64 5.69 -2.30 1.52
C TYR A 64 6.37 -0.94 1.57
N ASN A 65 7.19 -0.75 2.61
CA ASN A 65 8.05 0.42 2.67
C ASN A 65 9.11 0.33 1.56
N ASP A 66 9.16 1.32 0.67
CA ASP A 66 10.13 1.38 -0.43
C ASP A 66 11.30 2.33 -0.10
N ALA A 67 11.37 2.86 1.13
CA ALA A 67 12.45 3.70 1.61
C ALA A 67 13.80 2.97 1.78
N SER A 68 13.90 1.69 1.41
CA SER A 68 15.12 0.89 1.47
C SER A 68 15.96 0.89 0.18
N GLN A 69 15.76 1.81 -0.77
CA GLN A 69 16.75 2.06 -1.84
C GLN A 69 17.95 2.89 -1.35
N GLY A 70 18.52 2.49 -0.20
CA GLY A 70 19.62 3.18 0.45
C GLY A 70 20.45 2.28 1.35
N SER A 71 20.62 1.00 1.00
CA SER A 71 21.73 0.12 1.43
C SER A 71 21.44 -1.33 1.01
N GLU A 72 21.42 -1.59 -0.29
CA GLU A 72 21.74 -2.95 -0.76
C GLU A 72 23.25 -2.99 -0.94
N VAL A 73 23.96 -3.50 0.08
CA VAL A 73 25.35 -3.90 -0.06
C VAL A 73 25.35 -5.08 -1.02
N GLN A 74 25.87 -4.82 -2.20
CA GLN A 74 26.17 -5.82 -3.23
C GLN A 74 27.17 -6.81 -2.63
N LEU A 75 26.73 -8.05 -2.40
CA LEU A 75 27.61 -9.19 -2.13
C LEU A 75 27.98 -9.88 -3.44
#